data_AF-A0A2M8KZH8-F1
#
_entry.id   AF-A0A2M8KZH8-F1
#
_cell.length_a   1.000
_cell.length_b   1.000
_cell.length_c   1.000
_cell.angle_alpha   90.00
_cell.angle_beta   90.00
_cell.angle_gamma   90.00
#
_symmetry.space_group_name_H-M   'P 1'
#
loop_
_entity.id
_entity.type
_entity.pdbx_description
1 polymer ?
#
loop_
_entity_poly.entity_id
_entity_poly.type
_entity_poly.pdbx_seq_one_letter_code
_entity_poly.pdbx_strand_id
1 'polypeptide(L)'
;MYSEWFMQSTATVPIPPVVTPPPAGGGLGGGTSGKNGDLNNSGRVDITDLSILLSHWGQSNVLGTLDGNPIINVNDLSILLANWG
;
A
#
# COMPACT_ATOMS: atom_id res chain seq x y z
N MET A 1 35.97 34.63 -5.08
CA MET A 1 36.79 33.58 -4.45
C MET A 1 35.87 32.76 -3.55
N TYR A 2 35.63 31.50 -3.93
CA TYR A 2 34.98 30.39 -3.20
C TYR A 2 33.49 30.56 -2.85
N SER A 3 32.57 29.64 -3.12
CA SER A 3 32.43 28.52 -4.06
C SER A 3 31.00 28.01 -3.82
N GLU A 4 30.36 27.57 -4.89
CA GLU A 4 28.96 27.15 -4.99
C GLU A 4 28.74 25.81 -4.27
N TRP A 5 28.58 25.85 -2.95
CA TRP A 5 28.39 24.65 -2.12
C TRP A 5 26.90 24.41 -1.82
N PHE A 6 26.34 23.51 -2.64
CA PHE A 6 25.08 22.79 -2.52
C PHE A 6 23.78 23.61 -2.55
N MET A 7 23.33 23.91 -3.77
CA MET A 7 21.93 23.63 -4.10
C MET A 7 21.69 22.15 -3.77
N GLN A 8 21.05 21.89 -2.63
CA GLN A 8 20.65 20.54 -2.27
C GLN A 8 19.60 20.12 -3.28
N SER A 9 20.04 19.38 -4.27
CA SER A 9 19.26 18.95 -5.41
C SER A 9 18.07 18.17 -4.88
N THR A 10 16.86 18.71 -5.05
CA THR A 10 15.64 17.92 -4.90
C THR A 10 15.61 16.96 -6.08
N ALA A 11 16.35 15.87 -5.96
CA ALA A 11 16.26 14.75 -6.88
C ALA A 11 14.86 14.14 -6.68
N THR A 12 13.88 14.65 -7.43
CA THR A 12 12.62 13.96 -7.63
C THR A 12 12.97 12.63 -8.29
N VAL A 13 12.95 11.55 -7.52
CA VAL A 13 13.06 10.20 -8.06
C VAL A 13 11.89 10.05 -9.04
N PRO A 14 12.14 9.84 -10.35
CA PRO A 14 11.06 9.59 -11.28
C PRO A 14 10.38 8.30 -10.84
N ILE A 15 9.11 8.39 -10.45
CA ILE A 15 8.28 7.21 -10.28
C ILE A 15 8.29 6.46 -11.62
N PRO A 16 8.62 5.16 -11.65
CA PRO A 16 8.46 4.37 -12.87
C PRO A 16 6.99 4.46 -13.33
N PRO A 17 6.72 4.38 -14.65
CA PRO A 17 5.35 4.35 -15.12
C PRO A 17 4.61 3.24 -14.38
N VAL A 18 3.46 3.58 -13.82
CA VAL A 18 2.56 2.60 -13.22
C VAL A 18 2.28 1.58 -14.32
N VAL A 19 2.80 0.36 -14.14
CA VAL A 19 2.34 -0.78 -14.93
C VAL A 19 0.90 -0.96 -14.49
N THR A 20 -0.04 -0.43 -15.26
CA THR A 20 -1.46 -0.68 -15.05
C THR A 20 -1.63 -2.20 -15.10
N PRO A 21 -1.98 -2.87 -14.00
CA PRO A 21 -2.36 -4.26 -14.07
C PRO A 21 -3.57 -4.38 -15.02
N PRO A 22 -3.69 -5.48 -15.77
CA PRO A 22 -4.80 -5.68 -16.69
C PRO A 22 -6.14 -5.51 -15.95
N PRO A 23 -7.20 -5.06 -16.64
CA PRO A 23 -8.51 -4.89 -16.01
C PRO A 23 -8.94 -6.24 -15.43
N ALA A 24 -8.97 -6.32 -14.10
CA ALA A 24 -9.48 -7.49 -13.40
C ALA A 24 -10.94 -7.66 -13.79
N GLY A 25 -11.20 -8.69 -14.59
CA GLY A 25 -12.52 -9.11 -15.00
C GLY A 25 -13.41 -9.29 -13.77
N GLY A 26 -14.64 -8.83 -13.92
CA GLY A 26 -15.61 -8.67 -12.84
C GLY A 26 -15.93 -9.94 -12.06
N GLY A 27 -16.23 -9.71 -10.78
CA GLY A 27 -16.93 -10.65 -9.91
C GLY A 27 -17.96 -9.88 -9.10
N LEU A 28 -19.15 -9.69 -9.67
CA LEU A 28 -20.33 -9.25 -8.93
C LEU A 28 -20.76 -10.42 -8.04
N GLY A 29 -20.49 -10.40 -6.73
CA GLY A 29 -20.90 -11.53 -5.90
C GLY A 29 -20.55 -11.49 -4.42
N GLY A 30 -21.22 -10.61 -3.67
CA GLY A 30 -21.76 -10.96 -2.36
C GLY A 30 -20.85 -10.81 -1.12
N GLY A 31 -21.27 -9.93 -0.21
CA GLY A 31 -20.93 -10.03 1.21
C GLY A 31 -20.13 -8.86 1.76
N THR A 32 -20.81 -7.74 1.99
CA THR A 32 -20.31 -6.59 2.75
C THR A 32 -19.95 -6.98 4.18
N SER A 33 -18.68 -7.25 4.40
CA SER A 33 -17.94 -6.90 5.61
C SER A 33 -16.50 -6.90 5.12
N GLY A 34 -15.98 -5.72 4.78
CA GLY A 34 -14.57 -5.59 4.41
C GLY A 34 -13.76 -6.27 5.49
N LYS A 35 -13.21 -7.45 5.17
CA LYS A 35 -12.35 -8.16 6.12
C LYS A 35 -11.23 -7.18 6.41
N ASN A 36 -10.94 -6.95 7.68
CA ASN A 36 -9.86 -6.04 8.02
C ASN A 36 -8.57 -6.60 7.39
N GLY A 37 -7.99 -5.92 6.41
CA GLY A 37 -6.87 -6.43 5.60
C GLY A 37 -7.17 -6.74 4.12
N ASP A 38 -8.42 -6.68 3.66
CA ASP A 38 -8.77 -6.74 2.23
C ASP A 38 -8.62 -5.34 1.62
N LEU A 39 -7.38 -5.02 1.24
CA LEU A 39 -6.98 -3.69 0.78
C LEU A 39 -7.44 -3.41 -0.65
N ASN A 40 -7.71 -4.45 -1.44
CA ASN A 40 -8.18 -4.33 -2.83
C ASN A 40 -9.69 -4.62 -3.02
N ASN A 41 -10.42 -4.92 -1.94
CA ASN A 41 -11.84 -5.29 -1.94
C ASN A 41 -12.14 -6.51 -2.83
N SER A 42 -11.26 -7.51 -2.85
CA SER A 42 -11.43 -8.75 -3.60
C SER A 42 -12.31 -9.79 -2.89
N GLY A 43 -12.60 -9.59 -1.60
CA GLY A 43 -13.31 -10.53 -0.74
C GLY A 43 -12.41 -11.56 -0.04
N ARG A 44 -11.10 -11.49 -0.26
CA ARG A 44 -10.08 -12.31 0.42
C ARG A 44 -8.94 -11.44 0.89
N VAL A 45 -8.28 -11.87 1.95
CA VAL A 45 -7.00 -11.31 2.37
C VAL A 45 -5.91 -12.27 1.90
N ASP A 46 -5.17 -11.87 0.86
CA ASP A 46 -4.14 -12.72 0.26
C ASP A 46 -2.84 -11.96 -0.08
N ILE A 47 -1.99 -12.59 -0.89
CA ILE A 47 -0.69 -12.05 -1.28
C ILE A 47 -0.80 -10.71 -2.02
N THR A 48 -1.95 -10.44 -2.65
CA THR A 48 -2.24 -9.19 -3.34
C THR A 48 -2.37 -8.06 -2.33
N ASP A 49 -3.10 -8.27 -1.24
CA ASP A 49 -3.21 -7.29 -0.15
C ASP A 49 -1.86 -7.07 0.54
N LEU A 50 -1.09 -8.15 0.75
CA LEU A 50 0.27 -8.02 1.27
C LEU A 50 1.15 -7.14 0.36
N SER A 51 1.04 -7.30 -0.96
CA SER A 51 1.82 -6.49 -1.90
C SER A 51 1.46 -5.00 -1.84
N ILE A 52 0.18 -4.69 -1.63
CA ILE A 52 -0.33 -3.31 -1.46
C ILE A 52 0.15 -2.72 -0.13
N LEU A 53 0.19 -3.50 0.94
CA LEU A 53 0.72 -3.06 2.22
C LEU A 53 2.22 -2.74 2.11
N LEU A 54 2.98 -3.63 1.48
CA LEU A 54 4.43 -3.46 1.30
C LEU A 54 4.80 -2.33 0.34
N SER A 55 3.97 -2.03 -0.67
CA SER A 55 4.22 -0.90 -1.57
C SER A 55 4.15 0.46 -0.86
N HIS A 56 3.52 0.52 0.31
CA HIS A 56 3.37 1.74 1.11
C HIS A 56 4.11 1.68 2.46
N TRP A 57 5.06 0.73 2.62
CA TRP A 57 5.77 0.54 3.87
C TRP A 57 6.48 1.80 4.36
N GLY A 58 6.26 2.18 5.62
CA GLY A 58 6.83 3.38 6.23
C GLY A 58 6.24 4.70 5.71
N GLN A 59 5.24 4.66 4.84
CA GLN A 59 4.56 5.84 4.33
C GLN A 59 3.30 6.14 5.15
N SER A 60 2.89 7.41 5.11
CA SER A 60 1.58 7.81 5.58
C SER A 60 0.53 7.63 4.50
N ASN A 61 -0.19 6.52 4.56
CA ASN A 61 -1.26 6.20 3.63
C ASN A 61 -2.47 5.63 4.39
N VAL A 62 -3.61 6.32 4.28
CA VAL A 62 -4.88 5.97 4.94
C VAL A 62 -5.42 4.62 4.45
N LEU A 63 -5.11 4.21 3.22
CA LEU A 63 -5.63 2.95 2.66
C LEU A 63 -4.92 1.70 3.19
N GLY A 64 -3.66 1.82 3.61
CA GLY A 64 -2.86 0.68 4.09
C GLY A 64 -2.75 0.58 5.61
N THR A 65 -3.30 1.54 6.35
CA THR A 65 -3.37 1.48 7.81
C THR A 65 -4.55 0.62 8.24
N LEU A 66 -4.23 -0.44 8.98
CA LEU A 66 -5.19 -1.40 9.51
C LEU A 66 -5.42 -1.21 11.02
N ASP A 67 -4.49 -0.55 11.70
CA ASP A 67 -4.53 -0.25 13.12
C ASP A 67 -4.94 1.20 13.45
N GLY A 68 -5.17 2.03 12.43
CA GLY A 68 -5.50 3.46 12.57
C GLY A 68 -4.30 4.39 12.77
N ASN A 69 -3.07 3.88 12.76
CA ASN A 69 -1.87 4.72 12.80
C ASN A 69 -1.56 5.33 11.43
N PRO A 70 -1.02 6.57 11.41
CA PRO A 70 -0.72 7.24 10.15
C PRO A 70 0.53 6.70 9.46
N ILE A 71 1.22 5.67 9.96
CA ILE A 71 2.44 5.12 9.37
C ILE A 71 2.34 3.61 9.27
N ILE A 72 2.47 3.09 8.05
CA ILE A 72 2.39 1.65 7.78
C ILE A 72 3.64 0.96 8.30
N ASN A 73 3.46 -0.03 9.17
CA ASN A 73 4.55 -0.77 9.78
C ASN A 73 4.15 -2.23 10.12
N VAL A 74 4.94 -2.87 10.99
CA VAL A 74 4.76 -4.27 11.37
C VAL A 74 3.42 -4.55 12.09
N ASN A 75 2.83 -3.54 12.73
CA ASN A 75 1.51 -3.65 13.34
C ASN A 75 0.44 -3.88 12.28
N ASP A 76 0.45 -3.13 11.17
CA ASP A 76 -0.46 -3.33 10.05
C ASP A 76 -0.26 -4.72 9.42
N LEU A 77 1.00 -5.12 9.21
CA LEU A 77 1.32 -6.46 8.72
C LEU A 77 0.74 -7.56 9.62
N SER A 78 0.84 -7.39 10.94
CA SER A 78 0.32 -8.37 11.91
C SER A 78 -1.21 -8.49 11.81
N ILE A 79 -1.92 -7.38 11.58
CA ILE A 79 -3.37 -7.39 11.38
C ILE A 79 -3.74 -8.06 10.06
N LEU A 80 -3.00 -7.77 8.98
CA LEU A 80 -3.22 -8.39 7.68
C LEU A 80 -3.08 -9.93 7.78
N LEU A 81 -2.00 -10.39 8.41
CA LEU A 81 -1.75 -11.83 8.60
C LEU A 81 -2.76 -12.49 9.55
N ALA A 82 -3.29 -11.76 10.54
CA ALA A 82 -4.34 -12.27 11.43
C ALA A 82 -5.67 -12.52 10.70
N ASN A 83 -5.89 -11.84 9.56
CA ASN A 83 -7.11 -11.97 8.76
C ASN A 83 -6.90 -12.78 7.47
N TRP A 84 -5.75 -13.45 7.33
CA TRP A 84 -5.38 -14.20 6.12
C TRP A 84 -6.41 -15.28 5.77
N GLY A 85 -6.88 -15.30 4.50
CA GLY A 85 -7.87 -16.24 3.96
C GLY A 85 -9.17 -15.60 3.43
#